data_AF-A0A3P7A7J9-F1
#
_entry.id   AF-A0A3P7A7J9-F1
#
_cell.length_a   1.000
_cell.length_b   1.000
_cell.length_c   1.000
_cell.angle_alpha   90.00
_cell.angle_beta   90.00
_cell.angle_gamma   90.00
#
_symmetry.space_group_name_H-M   'P 1'
#
loop_
_entity.id
_entity.type
_entity.pdbx_description
1 polymer ?
#
loop_
_entity_poly.entity_id
_entity_poly.type
_entity_poly.pdbx_seq_one_letter_code
_entity_poly.pdbx_strand_id
1 'polypeptide(L)'
;MCNRLSDLLDRSSLSSIIQEIKGAQGQAKTISSAFQGSNRLGTTSCDGRLKVRVPPTPPSFAKPLEDRVVQENAVVSFDVDVLGYPEPAVTFHLKGKELKHGMDGVEIAGADGYYKVIINGCKLDEHDGEIVCRAVNEHGTAESRARLTVEPIEEESRSAPTFLKDIEDQVSVVRNVTFIFNEDTFQTVKFGVHAVFETTVRGSPNPEVTWFINGQKMDKDTPGVKIEFVNHDHKLTVDSTQFAGTVMCRAENVVGRFETKARLTVIPQEKPKKAPRFTELLSDKTEVEGSTVARLEAEPKPDIKWFLKDVELTSSEVIS
;
A
#
# COMPACT_ATOMS: atom_id res chain seq x y z
N MET A 1 -14.70 15.11 82.06
CA MET A 1 -15.51 14.54 80.96
C MET A 1 -14.64 13.53 80.25
N CYS A 2 -15.00 12.26 80.30
CA CYS A 2 -14.27 11.21 79.60
C CYS A 2 -14.92 11.07 78.22
N ASN A 3 -14.40 11.80 77.23
CA ASN A 3 -14.86 11.66 75.86
C ASN A 3 -14.41 10.28 75.37
N ARG A 4 -15.32 9.47 74.80
CA ARG A 4 -14.91 8.22 74.16
C ARG A 4 -14.11 8.58 72.92
N LEU A 5 -13.07 7.81 72.59
CA LEU A 5 -12.31 8.00 71.34
C LEU A 5 -13.21 7.95 70.08
N SER A 6 -14.38 7.29 70.18
CA SER A 6 -15.43 7.29 69.15
C SER A 6 -16.02 8.66 68.84
N ASP A 7 -15.86 9.63 69.76
CA ASP A 7 -16.47 10.95 69.68
C ASP A 7 -15.48 11.99 69.12
N LEU A 8 -14.19 11.62 69.00
CA LEU A 8 -13.09 12.46 68.48
C LEU A 8 -12.60 12.03 67.10
N LEU A 9 -12.77 10.75 66.76
CA LEU A 9 -12.52 10.26 65.40
C LEU A 9 -13.82 10.38 64.61
N ASP A 10 -13.87 11.32 63.67
CA ASP A 10 -14.96 11.37 62.71
C ASP A 10 -15.10 9.98 62.05
N ARG A 11 -16.33 9.48 61.95
CA ARG A 11 -16.60 8.17 61.32
C ARG A 11 -16.07 8.13 59.89
N SER A 12 -15.98 9.30 59.24
CA SER A 12 -15.34 9.51 57.95
C SER A 12 -13.84 9.15 57.99
N SER A 13 -13.07 9.64 58.96
CA SER A 13 -11.63 9.40 59.11
C SER A 13 -11.31 7.92 59.35
N LEU A 14 -12.11 7.21 60.15
CA LEU A 14 -11.95 5.76 60.34
C LEU A 14 -12.28 4.99 59.06
N SER A 15 -13.30 5.40 58.31
CA SER A 15 -13.67 4.75 57.04
C SER A 15 -12.60 4.95 55.95
N SER A 16 -12.02 6.15 55.87
CA SER A 16 -10.94 6.48 54.93
C SER A 16 -9.65 5.74 55.28
N ILE A 17 -9.28 5.65 56.56
CA ILE A 17 -8.14 4.85 57.02
C ILE A 17 -8.38 3.36 56.69
N ILE A 18 -9.60 2.82 56.89
CA ILE A 18 -9.92 1.44 56.52
C ILE A 18 -9.87 1.23 54.99
N GLN A 19 -10.28 2.21 54.18
CA GLN A 19 -10.13 2.17 52.71
C GLN A 19 -8.66 2.23 52.27
N GLU A 20 -7.83 3.05 52.92
CA GLU A 20 -6.39 3.17 52.63
C GLU A 20 -5.61 1.90 53.07
N ILE A 21 -6.10 1.20 54.10
CA ILE A 21 -5.63 -0.12 54.54
C ILE A 21 -6.04 -1.23 53.58
N LYS A 22 -7.22 -1.12 52.97
CA LYS A 22 -7.66 -1.93 51.83
C LYS A 22 -6.99 -1.41 50.57
N GLY A 23 -5.68 -1.66 50.41
CA GLY A 23 -5.09 -1.66 49.07
C GLY A 23 -5.98 -2.49 48.13
N ALA A 24 -6.01 -2.14 46.85
CA ALA A 24 -7.00 -2.53 45.84
C ALA A 24 -7.41 -4.02 45.76
N GLN A 25 -6.72 -4.92 46.46
CA GLN A 25 -6.95 -6.36 46.52
C GLN A 25 -6.83 -6.94 47.94
N GLY A 26 -7.59 -6.42 48.91
CA GLY A 26 -8.00 -7.20 50.10
C GLY A 26 -6.90 -7.93 50.91
N GLN A 27 -5.66 -7.45 50.93
CA GLN A 27 -4.61 -8.09 51.73
C GLN A 27 -4.70 -7.65 53.20
N ALA A 28 -4.55 -8.60 54.11
CA ALA A 28 -4.49 -8.34 55.55
C ALA A 28 -3.19 -7.60 55.92
N LYS A 29 -3.20 -6.26 55.86
CA LYS A 29 -2.14 -5.45 56.47
C LYS A 29 -2.33 -5.43 57.98
N THR A 30 -1.36 -5.97 58.71
CA THR A 30 -1.22 -5.67 60.15
C THR A 30 -0.58 -4.30 60.24
N ILE A 31 -1.29 -3.33 60.82
CA ILE A 31 -0.71 -2.03 61.13
C ILE A 31 -0.69 -1.87 62.64
N SER A 32 0.50 -1.61 63.16
CA SER A 32 0.71 -1.05 64.49
C SER A 32 0.59 0.45 64.37
N SER A 33 -0.50 1.02 64.89
CA SER A 33 -0.74 2.46 64.89
C SER A 33 -0.56 2.97 66.31
N ALA A 34 0.39 3.91 66.48
CA ALA A 34 0.59 4.66 67.70
C ALA A 34 -0.26 5.93 67.63
N PHE A 35 -1.23 6.08 68.53
CA PHE A 35 -2.02 7.29 68.67
C PHE A 35 -1.37 8.17 69.74
N GLN A 36 -1.09 9.44 69.43
CA GLN A 36 -0.52 10.39 70.37
C GLN A 36 -1.47 11.58 70.54
N GLY A 37 -1.90 11.84 71.78
CA GLY A 37 -2.74 12.97 72.14
C GLY A 37 -1.96 13.97 72.99
N SER A 38 -1.84 15.21 72.53
CA SER A 38 -1.18 16.29 73.27
C SER A 38 -2.15 17.44 73.59
N ASN A 39 -1.92 18.10 74.72
CA ASN A 39 -2.51 19.39 75.05
C ASN A 39 -1.48 20.28 75.77
N ARG A 40 -1.89 21.50 76.16
CA ARG A 40 -1.02 22.49 76.83
C ARG A 40 -0.38 22.03 78.16
N LEU A 41 -0.79 20.89 78.70
CA LEU A 41 -0.33 20.32 79.96
C LEU A 41 0.47 19.02 79.79
N GLY A 42 0.59 18.49 78.57
CA GLY A 42 1.41 17.30 78.29
C GLY A 42 0.90 16.45 77.15
N THR A 43 1.57 15.31 76.95
CA THR A 43 1.29 14.38 75.85
C THR A 43 1.23 12.95 76.38
N THR A 44 0.31 12.15 75.85
CA THR A 44 0.22 10.71 76.09
C THR A 44 0.12 9.95 74.78
N SER A 45 0.51 8.68 74.78
CA SER A 45 0.39 7.81 73.61
C SER A 45 -0.19 6.45 73.97
N CYS A 46 -0.91 5.85 73.04
CA CYS A 46 -1.31 4.45 73.11
C CYS A 46 -1.03 3.73 71.80
N ASP A 47 -0.58 2.47 71.92
CA ASP A 47 -0.31 1.60 70.79
C ASP A 47 -1.42 0.58 70.64
N GLY A 48 -1.93 0.42 69.42
CA GLY A 48 -2.92 -0.59 69.07
C GLY A 48 -2.48 -1.40 67.85
N ARG A 49 -2.77 -2.70 67.85
CA ARG A 49 -2.59 -3.58 66.69
C ARG A 49 -3.94 -3.87 66.06
N LEU A 50 -4.20 -3.31 64.88
CA LEU A 50 -5.38 -3.64 64.09
C LEU A 50 -5.04 -4.77 63.12
N LYS A 51 -5.69 -5.93 63.29
CA LYS A 51 -5.62 -7.05 62.36
C LYS A 51 -6.92 -7.12 61.57
N VAL A 52 -6.91 -6.60 60.35
CA VAL A 52 -8.04 -6.75 59.42
C VAL A 52 -8.00 -8.18 58.87
N ARG A 53 -9.06 -8.95 59.09
CA ARG A 53 -9.25 -10.27 58.46
C ARG A 53 -10.18 -10.09 57.26
N VAL A 54 -9.71 -10.47 56.09
CA VAL A 54 -10.58 -10.57 54.91
C VAL A 54 -11.25 -11.93 54.95
N PRO A 55 -12.60 -12.00 54.84
CA PRO A 55 -13.28 -13.28 54.81
C PRO A 55 -12.83 -14.07 53.57
N PRO A 56 -12.58 -15.38 53.71
CA PRO A 56 -12.29 -16.22 52.56
C PRO A 56 -13.47 -16.20 51.57
N THR A 57 -13.17 -15.99 50.29
CA THR A 57 -14.17 -15.96 49.22
C THR A 57 -13.73 -16.83 48.05
N PRO A 58 -14.63 -17.66 47.48
CA PRO A 58 -14.32 -18.42 46.28
C PRO A 58 -14.09 -17.48 45.08
N PRO A 59 -13.41 -17.95 44.02
CA PRO A 59 -13.16 -17.14 42.83
C PRO A 59 -14.48 -16.78 42.13
N SER A 60 -14.53 -15.59 41.52
CA SER A 60 -15.64 -15.14 40.68
C SER A 60 -15.13 -14.15 39.63
N PHE A 61 -15.79 -14.07 38.48
CA PHE A 61 -15.42 -13.16 37.42
C PHE A 61 -16.25 -11.88 37.52
N ALA A 62 -15.60 -10.75 37.82
CA ALA A 62 -16.22 -9.43 37.75
C ALA A 62 -16.35 -8.98 36.30
N LYS A 63 -15.33 -9.25 35.48
CA LYS A 63 -15.35 -9.12 34.03
C LYS A 63 -15.08 -10.48 33.41
N PRO A 64 -16.10 -11.14 32.81
CA PRO A 64 -15.91 -12.41 32.12
C PRO A 64 -15.23 -12.20 30.77
N LEU A 65 -14.81 -13.30 30.16
CA LEU A 65 -14.38 -13.33 28.76
C LEU A 65 -15.53 -12.92 27.83
N GLU A 66 -15.19 -12.24 26.76
CA GLU A 66 -16.11 -11.83 25.69
C GLU A 66 -15.68 -12.45 24.36
N ASP A 67 -16.66 -12.78 23.52
CA ASP A 67 -16.41 -13.32 22.19
C ASP A 67 -15.62 -12.34 21.31
N ARG A 68 -14.76 -12.87 20.45
CA ARG A 68 -13.93 -12.07 19.53
C ARG A 68 -13.90 -12.70 18.16
N VAL A 69 -13.97 -11.83 17.15
CA VAL A 69 -13.76 -12.16 15.75
C VAL A 69 -12.52 -11.41 15.28
N VAL A 70 -11.56 -12.13 14.69
CA VAL A 70 -10.31 -11.57 14.19
C VAL A 70 -9.95 -12.21 12.86
N GLN A 71 -9.17 -11.49 12.03
CA GLN A 71 -8.63 -12.06 10.80
C GLN A 71 -7.42 -12.96 11.09
N GLU A 72 -7.14 -13.90 10.20
CA GLU A 72 -5.92 -14.71 10.23
C GLU A 72 -4.67 -13.81 10.30
N ASN A 73 -3.64 -14.26 11.01
CA ASN A 73 -2.41 -13.53 11.36
C ASN A 73 -2.58 -12.29 12.25
N ALA A 74 -3.81 -11.92 12.65
CA ALA A 74 -4.03 -10.82 13.57
C ALA A 74 -3.58 -11.18 15.00
N VAL A 75 -3.40 -10.14 15.82
CA VAL A 75 -3.16 -10.25 17.25
C VAL A 75 -4.49 -10.07 17.97
N VAL A 76 -4.83 -11.01 18.86
CA VAL A 76 -6.03 -10.91 19.71
C VAL A 76 -5.63 -10.82 21.17
N SER A 77 -6.41 -10.07 21.95
CA SER A 77 -6.24 -9.97 23.40
C SER A 77 -7.56 -10.20 24.12
N PHE A 78 -7.52 -11.03 25.14
CA PHE A 78 -8.63 -11.25 26.07
C PHE A 78 -8.21 -10.78 27.45
N ASP A 79 -9.13 -10.17 28.18
CA ASP A 79 -8.90 -9.69 29.53
C ASP A 79 -10.07 -9.99 30.46
N VAL A 80 -9.75 -10.34 31.70
CA VAL A 80 -10.70 -10.73 32.74
C VAL A 80 -10.33 -10.10 34.07
N ASP A 81 -11.37 -9.81 34.86
CA ASP A 81 -11.23 -9.39 36.25
C ASP A 81 -11.71 -10.52 37.16
N VAL A 82 -10.82 -11.03 38.00
CA VAL A 82 -11.06 -12.14 38.91
C VAL A 82 -11.03 -11.63 40.35
N LEU A 83 -12.09 -11.94 41.09
CA LEU A 83 -12.21 -11.66 42.51
C LEU A 83 -12.11 -12.96 43.30
N GLY A 84 -11.42 -12.97 44.44
CA GLY A 84 -11.35 -14.12 45.34
C GLY A 84 -10.29 -13.94 46.41
N TYR A 85 -10.47 -14.57 47.58
CA TYR A 85 -9.48 -14.57 48.65
C TYR A 85 -9.38 -15.96 49.32
N PRO A 86 -8.18 -16.57 49.41
CA PRO A 86 -6.88 -16.09 48.89
C PRO A 86 -6.85 -15.90 47.36
N GLU A 87 -5.82 -15.18 46.87
CA GLU A 87 -5.66 -14.83 45.46
C GLU A 87 -5.76 -16.07 44.55
N PRO A 88 -6.72 -16.11 43.61
CA PRO A 88 -6.91 -17.28 42.76
C PRO A 88 -5.77 -17.47 41.76
N ALA A 89 -5.36 -18.72 41.56
CA ALA A 89 -4.52 -19.09 40.44
C ALA A 89 -5.36 -19.13 39.15
N VAL A 90 -4.95 -18.36 38.14
CA VAL A 90 -5.67 -18.22 36.87
C VAL A 90 -4.93 -18.93 35.74
N THR A 91 -5.67 -19.71 34.94
CA THR A 91 -5.16 -20.42 33.76
C THR A 91 -6.06 -20.20 32.56
N PHE A 92 -5.48 -20.05 31.37
CA PHE A 92 -6.21 -19.91 30.11
C PHE A 92 -6.05 -21.18 29.27
N HIS A 93 -7.14 -21.63 28.66
CA HIS A 93 -7.18 -22.82 27.81
C HIS A 93 -7.86 -22.46 26.49
N LEU A 94 -7.29 -22.86 25.35
CA LEU A 94 -7.88 -22.70 24.03
C LEU A 94 -8.07 -24.07 23.38
N LYS A 95 -9.29 -24.42 22.98
CA LYS A 95 -9.63 -25.75 22.43
C LYS A 95 -9.21 -26.91 23.36
N GLY A 96 -9.21 -26.66 24.68
CA GLY A 96 -8.75 -27.61 25.69
C GLY A 96 -7.23 -27.72 25.86
N LYS A 97 -6.41 -26.96 25.12
CA LYS A 97 -4.97 -26.84 25.32
C LYS A 97 -4.65 -25.65 26.24
N GLU A 98 -3.88 -25.90 27.29
CA GLU A 98 -3.41 -24.83 28.20
C GLU A 98 -2.47 -23.86 27.46
N LEU A 99 -2.75 -22.57 27.59
CA LEU A 99 -1.93 -21.49 27.06
C LEU A 99 -0.84 -21.11 28.08
N LYS A 100 0.42 -21.07 27.64
CA LYS A 100 1.57 -20.74 28.49
C LYS A 100 2.27 -19.50 27.98
N HIS A 101 2.63 -18.61 28.91
CA HIS A 101 3.40 -17.41 28.58
C HIS A 101 4.72 -17.76 27.87
N GLY A 102 4.99 -17.10 26.74
CA GLY A 102 6.21 -17.25 25.96
C GLY A 102 6.22 -18.46 25.01
N MET A 103 5.13 -19.23 24.92
CA MET A 103 4.98 -20.33 23.96
C MET A 103 3.97 -19.98 22.88
N ASP A 104 4.18 -20.46 21.66
CA ASP A 104 3.23 -20.32 20.54
C ASP A 104 2.72 -18.88 20.30
N GLY A 105 3.57 -17.87 20.53
CA GLY A 105 3.21 -16.45 20.37
C GLY A 105 2.27 -15.90 21.46
N VAL A 106 2.09 -16.63 22.57
CA VAL A 106 1.19 -16.24 23.67
C VAL A 106 1.91 -15.42 24.73
N GLU A 107 1.31 -14.31 25.12
CA GLU A 107 1.74 -13.49 26.25
C GLU A 107 0.65 -13.43 27.30
N ILE A 108 0.97 -13.70 28.57
CA ILE A 108 0.02 -13.65 29.68
C ILE A 108 0.59 -12.70 30.71
N ALA A 109 -0.19 -11.68 31.06
CA ALA A 109 0.13 -10.73 32.12
C ALA A 109 -1.01 -10.72 33.13
N GLY A 110 -0.68 -10.80 34.43
CA GLY A 110 -1.66 -10.76 35.50
C GLY A 110 -1.12 -9.96 36.68
N ALA A 111 -1.91 -9.02 37.18
CA ALA A 111 -1.61 -8.25 38.37
C ALA A 111 -2.91 -7.79 39.03
N ASP A 112 -2.96 -7.85 40.36
CA ASP A 112 -4.05 -7.30 41.16
C ASP A 112 -5.47 -7.73 40.71
N GLY A 113 -5.66 -9.02 40.40
CA GLY A 113 -6.94 -9.58 39.96
C GLY A 113 -7.31 -9.30 38.50
N TYR A 114 -6.54 -8.47 37.79
CA TYR A 114 -6.66 -8.28 36.35
C TYR A 114 -5.72 -9.25 35.62
N TYR A 115 -6.25 -9.99 34.64
CA TYR A 115 -5.48 -10.91 33.81
C TYR A 115 -5.76 -10.65 32.34
N LYS A 116 -4.69 -10.56 31.55
CA LYS A 116 -4.72 -10.40 30.10
C LYS A 116 -3.93 -11.52 29.44
N VAL A 117 -4.51 -12.13 28.41
CA VAL A 117 -3.82 -13.02 27.48
C VAL A 117 -3.84 -12.41 26.08
N ILE A 118 -2.68 -12.38 25.44
CA ILE A 118 -2.46 -11.92 24.07
C ILE A 118 -1.99 -13.13 23.26
N ILE A 119 -2.61 -13.36 22.11
CA ILE A 119 -2.21 -14.41 21.17
C ILE A 119 -1.79 -13.71 19.88
N ASN A 120 -0.52 -13.84 19.52
CA ASN A 120 0.04 -13.25 18.32
C ASN A 120 -0.05 -14.22 17.14
N GLY A 121 -0.43 -13.71 15.96
CA GLY A 121 -0.46 -14.51 14.74
C GLY A 121 -1.52 -15.60 14.76
N CYS A 122 -2.78 -15.23 14.96
CA CYS A 122 -3.90 -16.17 15.00
C CYS A 122 -3.98 -17.00 13.70
N LYS A 123 -4.26 -18.30 13.82
CA LYS A 123 -4.36 -19.23 12.69
C LYS A 123 -5.70 -19.94 12.73
N LEU A 124 -6.27 -20.22 11.57
CA LEU A 124 -7.60 -20.81 11.44
C LEU A 124 -7.69 -22.22 12.07
N ASP A 125 -6.66 -23.04 11.89
CA ASP A 125 -6.61 -24.42 12.38
C ASP A 125 -6.26 -24.51 13.88
N GLU A 126 -5.31 -23.70 14.33
CA GLU A 126 -4.79 -23.74 15.70
C GLU A 126 -5.67 -22.95 16.68
N HIS A 127 -6.15 -21.76 16.30
CA HIS A 127 -6.69 -20.78 17.24
C HIS A 127 -8.21 -20.61 17.17
N ASP A 128 -8.86 -20.99 16.06
CA ASP A 128 -10.32 -20.98 15.96
C ASP A 128 -10.91 -21.99 16.97
N GLY A 129 -11.47 -21.49 18.08
CA GLY A 129 -12.21 -22.31 19.03
C GLY A 129 -12.79 -21.59 20.25
N GLU A 130 -13.13 -22.38 21.27
CA GLU A 130 -13.52 -21.89 22.59
C GLU A 130 -12.28 -21.61 23.44
N ILE A 131 -12.25 -20.42 24.05
CA ILE A 131 -11.29 -20.02 25.07
C ILE A 131 -11.96 -20.08 26.45
N VAL A 132 -11.28 -20.69 27.42
CA VAL A 132 -11.74 -20.87 28.80
C VAL A 132 -10.71 -20.28 29.76
N CYS A 133 -11.15 -19.36 30.60
CA CYS A 133 -10.37 -18.87 31.73
C CYS A 133 -10.86 -19.56 33.01
N ARG A 134 -9.94 -20.23 33.72
CA ARG A 134 -10.23 -20.97 34.95
C ARG A 134 -9.46 -20.36 36.11
N ALA A 135 -10.20 -19.95 37.15
CA ALA A 135 -9.67 -19.39 38.39
C ALA A 135 -9.91 -20.36 39.55
N VAL A 136 -8.87 -20.67 40.32
CA VAL A 136 -8.92 -21.65 41.42
C VAL A 136 -8.28 -21.09 42.68
N ASN A 137 -8.96 -21.20 43.81
CA ASN A 137 -8.35 -21.04 45.13
C ASN A 137 -8.78 -22.19 46.06
N GLU A 138 -8.32 -22.18 47.31
CA GLU A 138 -8.66 -23.22 48.31
C GLU A 138 -10.14 -23.30 48.68
N HIS A 139 -10.95 -22.33 48.26
CA HIS A 139 -12.37 -22.22 48.58
C HIS A 139 -13.30 -22.44 47.39
N GLY A 140 -12.78 -22.58 46.18
CA GLY A 140 -13.59 -22.89 45.01
C GLY A 140 -12.90 -22.71 43.67
N THR A 141 -13.70 -22.90 42.64
CA THR A 141 -13.30 -22.76 41.24
C THR A 141 -14.35 -21.97 40.49
N ALA A 142 -13.92 -21.05 39.62
CA ALA A 142 -14.79 -20.39 38.66
C ALA A 142 -14.23 -20.55 37.25
N GLU A 143 -15.12 -20.57 36.27
CA GLU A 143 -14.77 -20.60 34.85
C GLU A 143 -15.53 -19.51 34.10
N SER A 144 -14.85 -18.87 33.15
CA SER A 144 -15.44 -18.01 32.12
C SER A 144 -15.08 -18.57 30.77
N ARG A 145 -16.01 -18.49 29.80
CA ARG A 145 -15.84 -19.03 28.44
C ARG A 145 -16.19 -17.97 27.40
N ALA A 146 -15.50 -17.99 26.27
CA ALA A 146 -15.81 -17.18 25.10
C ALA A 146 -15.38 -17.89 23.81
N ARG A 147 -15.91 -17.44 22.67
CA ARG A 147 -15.59 -17.91 21.33
C ARG A 147 -14.58 -16.98 20.66
N LEU A 148 -13.43 -17.53 20.24
CA LEU A 148 -12.52 -16.88 19.30
C LEU A 148 -12.83 -17.41 17.89
N THR A 149 -13.37 -16.56 17.03
CA THR A 149 -13.56 -16.85 15.61
C THR A 149 -12.41 -16.22 14.83
N VAL A 150 -11.65 -17.06 14.11
CA VAL A 150 -10.63 -16.59 13.17
C VAL A 150 -11.23 -16.64 11.78
N GLU A 151 -11.34 -15.50 11.13
CA GLU A 151 -11.77 -15.41 9.74
C GLU A 151 -10.55 -15.50 8.84
N PRO A 152 -10.60 -16.27 7.73
CA PRO A 152 -9.54 -16.23 6.74
C PRO A 152 -9.34 -14.79 6.30
N ILE A 153 -8.10 -14.38 6.04
CA ILE A 153 -7.90 -13.14 5.30
C ILE A 153 -8.49 -13.41 3.92
N GLU A 154 -9.68 -12.87 3.68
CA GLU A 154 -10.21 -12.85 2.34
C GLU A 154 -9.18 -12.10 1.49
N GLU A 155 -8.75 -12.71 0.39
CA GLU A 155 -7.95 -12.04 -0.62
C GLU A 155 -8.79 -10.98 -1.36
N GLU A 156 -9.76 -10.36 -0.69
CA GLU A 156 -10.76 -9.40 -1.16
C GLU A 156 -10.17 -8.08 -1.64
N SER A 157 -8.88 -7.86 -1.40
CA SER A 157 -8.17 -6.75 -2.04
C SER A 157 -7.69 -7.12 -3.45
N ARG A 158 -7.76 -8.38 -3.87
CA ARG A 158 -7.40 -8.79 -5.24
C ARG A 158 -8.30 -8.10 -6.24
N SER A 159 -7.68 -7.31 -7.10
CA SER A 159 -8.35 -6.50 -8.11
C SER A 159 -7.66 -6.72 -9.44
N ALA A 160 -8.46 -6.87 -10.49
CA ALA A 160 -7.93 -6.98 -11.84
C ALA A 160 -7.21 -5.69 -12.24
N PRO A 161 -6.23 -5.77 -13.16
CA PRO A 161 -5.47 -4.60 -13.56
C PRO A 161 -6.40 -3.52 -14.13
N THR A 162 -6.26 -2.29 -13.65
CA THR A 162 -7.03 -1.14 -14.10
C THR A 162 -6.07 -0.07 -14.58
N PHE A 163 -6.26 0.35 -15.84
CA PHE A 163 -5.60 1.52 -16.41
C PHE A 163 -6.31 2.77 -15.88
N LEU A 164 -5.64 3.56 -15.05
CA LEU A 164 -6.19 4.86 -14.61
C LEU A 164 -6.06 5.93 -15.69
N LYS A 165 -5.15 5.70 -16.64
CA LYS A 165 -4.85 6.55 -17.78
C LYS A 165 -4.53 5.67 -18.96
N ASP A 166 -5.33 5.74 -20.01
CA ASP A 166 -5.02 5.08 -21.26
C ASP A 166 -3.85 5.77 -21.97
N ILE A 167 -3.09 4.99 -22.74
CA ILE A 167 -1.98 5.53 -23.55
C ILE A 167 -2.49 6.38 -24.73
N GLU A 168 -3.78 6.33 -25.00
CA GLU A 168 -4.47 7.16 -25.99
C GLU A 168 -4.65 8.61 -25.50
N ASP A 169 -4.96 8.80 -24.21
CA ASP A 169 -5.23 10.12 -23.62
C ASP A 169 -3.96 10.90 -23.24
N GLN A 170 -2.82 10.21 -23.02
CA GLN A 170 -1.57 10.81 -22.56
C GLN A 170 -0.63 11.17 -23.73
N VAL A 171 -1.02 12.15 -24.55
CA VAL A 171 -0.15 12.70 -25.61
C VAL A 171 0.84 13.71 -25.01
N SER A 172 1.87 13.22 -24.32
CA SER A 172 3.01 14.03 -23.88
C SER A 172 4.03 14.15 -25.01
N VAL A 173 3.79 15.05 -25.97
CA VAL A 173 4.81 15.45 -26.95
C VAL A 173 5.97 16.06 -26.17
N VAL A 174 7.18 15.53 -26.35
CA VAL A 174 8.42 16.17 -25.86
C VAL A 174 8.40 17.61 -26.33
N ARG A 175 8.27 18.54 -25.36
CA ARG A 175 8.29 19.99 -25.56
C ARG A 175 9.41 20.33 -26.54
N ASN A 176 9.03 20.84 -27.73
CA ASN A 176 9.84 21.44 -28.80
C ASN A 176 9.76 20.79 -30.19
N VAL A 177 8.64 20.19 -30.61
CA VAL A 177 8.42 19.94 -32.04
C VAL A 177 7.00 20.33 -32.45
N THR A 178 6.93 21.27 -33.40
CA THR A 178 5.76 21.89 -34.03
C THR A 178 4.55 20.96 -34.14
N PHE A 179 3.48 21.32 -33.43
CA PHE A 179 2.18 20.65 -33.47
C PHE A 179 1.55 20.73 -34.87
N ILE A 180 1.12 19.59 -35.40
CA ILE A 180 0.03 19.53 -36.39
C ILE A 180 -1.13 18.86 -35.64
N PHE A 181 -2.04 19.68 -35.12
CA PHE A 181 -3.25 19.20 -34.48
C PHE A 181 -4.22 18.71 -35.55
N ASN A 182 -4.69 17.46 -35.44
CA ASN A 182 -5.98 17.00 -35.97
C ASN A 182 -6.58 16.09 -34.90
N GLU A 183 -7.89 16.24 -34.69
CA GLU A 183 -8.67 15.77 -33.53
C GLU A 183 -8.90 14.25 -33.40
N ASP A 184 -8.09 13.43 -34.07
CA ASP A 184 -8.13 11.97 -33.90
C ASP A 184 -6.85 11.51 -33.21
N THR A 185 -7.01 10.80 -32.10
CA THR A 185 -6.01 10.33 -31.14
C THR A 185 -4.85 9.53 -31.76
N PHE A 186 -3.88 10.24 -32.34
CA PHE A 186 -2.69 9.66 -32.97
C PHE A 186 -1.43 10.39 -32.50
N GLN A 187 -0.47 9.65 -31.94
CA GLN A 187 0.86 10.21 -31.65
C GLN A 187 1.60 10.37 -32.98
N THR A 188 1.57 11.58 -33.53
CA THR A 188 2.28 11.93 -34.77
C THR A 188 3.62 12.59 -34.42
N VAL A 189 4.73 11.98 -34.82
CA VAL A 189 6.10 12.49 -34.56
C VAL A 189 6.87 12.65 -35.86
N LYS A 190 7.80 13.61 -35.92
CA LYS A 190 8.72 13.72 -37.08
C LYS A 190 9.73 12.58 -37.03
N PHE A 191 10.14 12.09 -38.20
CA PHE A 191 11.25 11.14 -38.32
C PHE A 191 12.47 11.64 -37.55
N GLY A 192 13.07 10.79 -36.72
CA GLY A 192 14.22 11.14 -35.87
C GLY A 192 13.88 11.63 -34.48
N VAL A 193 12.60 11.77 -34.12
CA VAL A 193 12.14 12.23 -32.80
C VAL A 193 11.66 11.04 -31.96
N HIS A 194 12.01 11.00 -30.68
CA HIS A 194 11.49 9.98 -29.78
C HIS A 194 10.01 10.23 -29.44
N ALA A 195 9.19 9.19 -29.55
CA ALA A 195 7.81 9.17 -29.07
C ALA A 195 7.77 8.63 -27.63
N VAL A 196 6.85 9.15 -26.82
CA VAL A 196 6.69 8.75 -25.41
C VAL A 196 5.24 8.33 -25.18
N PHE A 197 5.06 7.18 -24.53
CA PHE A 197 3.77 6.66 -24.09
C PHE A 197 3.81 6.45 -22.58
N GLU A 198 2.84 7.00 -21.85
CA GLU A 198 2.78 6.96 -20.40
C GLU A 198 1.41 6.40 -19.95
N THR A 199 1.42 5.59 -18.89
CA THR A 199 0.19 5.06 -18.30
C THR A 199 0.37 4.79 -16.82
N THR A 200 -0.73 4.76 -16.08
CA THR A 200 -0.76 4.38 -14.67
C THR A 200 -1.61 3.14 -14.50
N VAL A 201 -1.04 2.07 -13.96
CA VAL A 201 -1.72 0.78 -13.78
C VAL A 201 -1.81 0.44 -12.30
N ARG A 202 -3.02 0.13 -11.84
CA ARG A 202 -3.27 -0.40 -10.49
C ARG A 202 -3.85 -1.81 -10.57
N GLY A 203 -3.69 -2.57 -9.51
CA GLY A 203 -4.24 -3.91 -9.38
C GLY A 203 -3.60 -4.58 -8.16
N SER A 204 -4.26 -5.61 -7.66
CA SER A 204 -3.75 -6.41 -6.54
C SER A 204 -3.88 -7.89 -6.88
N PRO A 205 -2.79 -8.67 -6.84
CA PRO A 205 -1.40 -8.22 -6.67
C PRO A 205 -0.98 -7.23 -7.76
N ASN A 206 0.12 -6.49 -7.53
CA ASN A 206 0.65 -5.51 -8.48
C ASN A 206 0.82 -6.17 -9.87
N PRO A 207 0.22 -5.61 -10.93
CA PRO A 207 0.23 -6.23 -12.24
C PRO A 207 1.58 -6.11 -12.94
N GLU A 208 1.94 -7.14 -13.72
CA GLU A 208 3.05 -7.11 -14.65
C GLU A 208 2.64 -6.32 -15.90
N VAL A 209 3.46 -5.33 -16.28
CA VAL A 209 3.22 -4.50 -17.46
C VAL A 209 4.21 -4.83 -18.57
N THR A 210 3.68 -5.14 -19.74
CA THR A 210 4.43 -5.47 -20.96
C THR A 210 4.03 -4.55 -22.11
N TRP A 211 5.02 -4.04 -22.84
CA TRP A 211 4.81 -3.21 -24.02
C TRP A 211 5.00 -4.02 -25.30
N PHE A 212 4.17 -3.72 -26.31
CA PHE A 212 4.27 -4.30 -27.64
C PHE A 212 4.24 -3.23 -28.71
N ILE A 213 5.06 -3.39 -29.75
CA ILE A 213 5.02 -2.57 -30.97
C ILE A 213 4.79 -3.50 -32.15
N ASN A 214 3.72 -3.28 -32.91
CA ASN A 214 3.29 -4.13 -34.03
C ASN A 214 3.18 -5.62 -33.66
N GLY A 215 2.77 -5.91 -32.42
CA GLY A 215 2.62 -7.26 -31.89
C GLY A 215 3.92 -7.89 -31.36
N GLN A 216 5.07 -7.23 -31.51
CA GLN A 216 6.35 -7.71 -30.94
C GLN A 216 6.52 -7.17 -29.52
N LYS A 217 6.88 -8.04 -28.58
CA LYS A 217 7.19 -7.66 -27.19
C LYS A 217 8.46 -6.83 -27.17
N MET A 218 8.42 -5.71 -26.46
CA MET A 218 9.56 -4.83 -26.24
C MET A 218 10.20 -5.15 -24.89
N ASP A 219 11.53 -5.25 -24.87
CA ASP A 219 12.33 -5.44 -23.68
C ASP A 219 13.25 -4.23 -23.46
N LYS A 220 13.85 -4.12 -22.27
CA LYS A 220 14.76 -3.01 -21.93
C LYS A 220 16.00 -2.95 -22.83
N ASP A 221 16.38 -4.08 -23.43
CA ASP A 221 17.53 -4.22 -24.31
C ASP A 221 17.17 -4.02 -25.80
N THR A 222 15.90 -3.83 -26.12
CA THR A 222 15.48 -3.58 -27.50
C THR A 222 16.05 -2.24 -27.99
N PRO A 223 16.83 -2.22 -29.10
CA PRO A 223 17.38 -0.98 -29.63
C PRO A 223 16.29 0.04 -29.95
N GLY A 224 16.55 1.31 -29.63
CA GLY A 224 15.57 2.39 -29.84
C GLY A 224 14.40 2.39 -28.86
N VAL A 225 14.40 1.53 -27.83
CA VAL A 225 13.36 1.49 -26.80
C VAL A 225 13.95 1.77 -25.42
N LYS A 226 13.21 2.52 -24.61
CA LYS A 226 13.49 2.73 -23.19
C LYS A 226 12.22 2.54 -22.39
N ILE A 227 12.24 1.61 -21.43
CA ILE A 227 11.10 1.31 -20.54
C ILE A 227 11.45 1.75 -19.13
N GLU A 228 10.62 2.61 -18.56
CA GLU A 228 10.76 3.14 -17.20
C GLU A 228 9.49 2.84 -16.40
N PHE A 229 9.66 2.54 -15.12
CA PHE A 229 8.57 2.25 -14.20
C PHE A 229 8.89 2.80 -12.81
N VAL A 230 7.96 3.57 -12.25
CA VAL A 230 8.05 4.11 -10.89
C VAL A 230 6.69 3.96 -10.22
N ASN A 231 6.63 3.18 -9.14
CA ASN A 231 5.40 2.88 -8.36
C ASN A 231 4.27 2.22 -9.17
N HIS A 232 3.42 3.02 -9.81
CA HIS A 232 2.30 2.56 -10.63
C HIS A 232 2.35 3.20 -12.03
N ASP A 233 3.33 4.06 -12.28
CA ASP A 233 3.48 4.81 -13.52
C ASP A 233 4.51 4.12 -14.42
N HIS A 234 4.07 3.80 -15.64
CA HIS A 234 4.85 3.12 -16.66
C HIS A 234 5.05 4.06 -17.84
N LYS A 235 6.27 4.07 -18.38
CA LYS A 235 6.67 4.91 -19.49
C LYS A 235 7.45 4.11 -20.53
N LEU A 236 7.05 4.23 -21.78
CA LEU A 236 7.75 3.71 -22.95
C LEU A 236 8.22 4.88 -23.80
N THR A 237 9.52 4.97 -24.05
CA THR A 237 10.11 5.89 -25.03
C THR A 237 10.61 5.09 -26.22
N VAL A 238 10.24 5.52 -27.43
CA VAL A 238 10.49 4.79 -28.68
C VAL A 238 11.16 5.73 -29.70
N ASP A 239 12.19 5.26 -30.38
CA ASP A 239 12.83 5.93 -31.50
C ASP A 239 12.00 5.79 -32.79
N SER A 240 11.49 6.91 -33.31
CA SER A 240 10.68 6.93 -34.54
C SER A 240 11.46 6.59 -35.81
N THR A 241 12.79 6.52 -35.77
CA THR A 241 13.58 6.01 -36.91
C THR A 241 13.47 4.50 -37.07
N GLN A 242 13.12 3.79 -35.99
CA GLN A 242 13.09 2.33 -35.92
C GLN A 242 11.66 1.78 -35.87
N PHE A 243 10.73 2.55 -35.28
CA PHE A 243 9.37 2.07 -35.02
C PHE A 243 8.30 3.04 -35.50
N ALA A 244 7.23 2.47 -36.04
CA ALA A 244 5.97 3.12 -36.36
C ALA A 244 4.85 2.07 -36.26
N GLY A 245 3.59 2.48 -36.18
CA GLY A 245 2.44 1.57 -36.15
C GLY A 245 1.79 1.46 -34.78
N THR A 246 1.31 0.27 -34.43
CA THR A 246 0.46 0.09 -33.23
C THR A 246 1.31 -0.20 -32.01
N VAL A 247 1.19 0.64 -30.99
CA VAL A 247 1.77 0.44 -29.66
C VAL A 247 0.68 -0.07 -28.74
N MET A 248 0.96 -1.12 -27.97
CA MET A 248 0.04 -1.73 -27.02
C MET A 248 0.73 -1.88 -25.67
N CYS A 249 0.04 -1.44 -24.61
CA CYS A 249 0.43 -1.72 -23.23
C CYS A 249 -0.51 -2.79 -22.66
N ARG A 250 0.07 -3.84 -22.08
CA ARG A 250 -0.66 -4.93 -21.46
C ARG A 250 -0.33 -5.00 -19.98
N ALA A 251 -1.35 -5.07 -19.14
CA ALA A 251 -1.23 -5.29 -17.71
C ALA A 251 -1.90 -6.61 -17.30
N GLU A 252 -1.22 -7.42 -16.50
CA GLU A 252 -1.68 -8.76 -16.14
C GLU A 252 -1.37 -9.10 -14.67
N ASN A 253 -2.33 -9.67 -13.97
CA ASN A 253 -2.14 -10.31 -12.66
C ASN A 253 -3.01 -11.58 -12.57
N VAL A 254 -3.01 -12.24 -11.40
CA VAL A 254 -3.78 -13.48 -11.18
C VAL A 254 -5.29 -13.32 -11.33
N VAL A 255 -5.81 -12.09 -11.26
CA VAL A 255 -7.25 -11.79 -11.33
C VAL A 255 -7.68 -11.50 -12.76
N GLY A 256 -6.81 -10.93 -13.59
CA GLY A 256 -7.16 -10.62 -14.96
C GLY A 256 -6.06 -9.94 -15.77
N ARG A 257 -6.43 -9.62 -17.01
CA ARG A 257 -5.54 -9.09 -18.05
C ARG A 257 -6.27 -8.03 -18.86
N PHE A 258 -5.67 -6.86 -18.98
CA PHE A 258 -6.21 -5.74 -19.75
C PHE A 258 -5.16 -5.16 -20.69
N GLU A 259 -5.62 -4.52 -21.76
CA GLU A 259 -4.76 -3.90 -22.77
C GLU A 259 -5.29 -2.52 -23.17
N THR A 260 -4.37 -1.59 -23.43
CA THR A 260 -4.65 -0.28 -24.03
C THR A 260 -3.74 -0.08 -25.25
N LYS A 261 -4.21 0.62 -26.28
CA LYS A 261 -3.52 0.72 -27.59
C LYS A 261 -3.48 2.16 -28.07
N ALA A 262 -2.40 2.53 -28.75
CA ALA A 262 -2.25 3.80 -29.44
C ALA A 262 -1.51 3.60 -30.77
N ARG A 263 -1.67 4.53 -31.72
CA ARG A 263 -0.94 4.48 -33.01
C ARG A 263 0.17 5.53 -33.04
N LEU A 264 1.40 5.07 -33.26
CA LEU A 264 2.58 5.88 -33.57
C LEU A 264 2.64 6.14 -35.08
N THR A 265 2.45 7.40 -35.48
CA THR A 265 2.55 7.85 -36.87
C THR A 265 3.82 8.67 -37.05
N VAL A 266 4.67 8.32 -38.01
CA VAL A 266 5.94 9.04 -38.25
C VAL A 266 5.83 9.86 -39.54
N ILE A 267 5.96 11.18 -39.42
CA ILE A 267 6.01 12.08 -40.57
C ILE A 267 7.39 11.93 -41.21
N PRO A 268 7.47 11.54 -42.50
CA PRO A 268 8.73 11.47 -43.23
C PRO A 268 9.46 12.81 -43.21
N GLN A 269 10.79 12.79 -43.17
CA GLN A 269 11.57 14.00 -43.33
C GLN A 269 11.31 14.58 -44.73
N GLU A 270 10.89 15.85 -44.81
CA GLU A 270 10.82 16.55 -46.09
C GLU A 270 12.20 16.59 -46.72
N LYS A 271 12.31 16.14 -47.98
CA LYS A 271 13.55 16.31 -48.75
C LYS A 271 13.84 17.81 -48.85
N PRO A 272 15.11 18.23 -48.68
CA PRO A 272 15.47 19.63 -48.85
C PRO A 272 15.10 20.07 -50.27
N LYS A 273 14.23 21.07 -50.38
CA LYS A 273 13.85 21.64 -51.67
C LYS A 273 15.09 22.23 -52.32
N LYS A 274 15.38 21.80 -53.54
CA LYS A 274 16.49 22.30 -54.34
C LYS A 274 15.92 23.13 -55.47
N ALA A 275 16.25 24.42 -55.50
CA ALA A 275 15.94 25.26 -56.66
C ALA A 275 16.61 24.65 -57.91
N PRO A 276 15.96 24.73 -59.09
CA PRO A 276 16.53 24.20 -60.32
C PRO A 276 17.91 24.79 -60.58
N ARG A 277 18.92 23.94 -60.63
CA ARG A 277 20.30 24.33 -60.90
C ARG A 277 20.92 23.41 -61.94
N PHE A 278 21.40 24.00 -63.03
CA PHE A 278 22.15 23.25 -64.03
C PHE A 278 23.49 22.82 -63.44
N THR A 279 23.72 21.51 -63.41
CA THR A 279 25.01 20.91 -63.07
C THR A 279 25.89 20.80 -64.31
N GLU A 280 25.26 20.66 -65.47
CA GLU A 280 25.92 20.69 -66.77
C GLU A 280 25.18 21.71 -67.63
N LEU A 281 25.87 22.81 -67.95
CA LEU A 281 25.35 23.86 -68.83
C LEU A 281 25.42 23.41 -70.27
N LEU A 282 24.49 23.92 -71.07
CA LEU A 282 24.60 23.84 -72.52
C LEU A 282 25.89 24.54 -72.96
N SER A 283 26.64 23.87 -73.82
CA SER A 283 27.88 24.37 -74.39
C SER A 283 27.91 24.01 -75.87
N ASP A 284 28.55 24.84 -76.68
CA ASP A 284 28.70 24.60 -78.11
C ASP A 284 29.48 23.29 -78.34
N LYS A 285 28.78 22.26 -78.84
CA LYS A 285 29.32 20.93 -79.11
C LYS A 285 28.60 20.30 -80.30
N THR A 286 29.31 19.43 -81.01
CA THR A 286 28.73 18.51 -81.99
C THR A 286 28.54 17.17 -81.31
N GLU A 287 27.29 16.78 -81.08
CA GLU A 287 26.92 15.56 -80.36
C GLU A 287 26.09 14.63 -81.26
N VAL A 288 26.01 13.36 -80.88
CA VAL A 288 25.15 12.38 -81.53
C VAL A 288 23.72 12.45 -80.97
N GLU A 289 22.75 12.05 -81.79
CA GLU A 289 21.35 11.94 -81.36
C GLU A 289 21.24 11.01 -80.14
N GLY A 290 20.47 11.43 -79.12
CA GLY A 290 20.35 10.75 -77.83
C GLY A 290 21.38 11.14 -76.77
N SER A 291 22.39 11.96 -77.10
CA SER A 291 23.31 12.51 -76.10
C SER A 291 22.58 13.44 -75.12
N THR A 292 22.88 13.31 -73.82
CA THR A 292 22.43 14.26 -72.81
C THR A 292 23.24 15.55 -72.93
N VAL A 293 22.59 16.65 -73.31
CA VAL A 293 23.26 17.95 -73.56
C VAL A 293 23.25 18.91 -72.36
N ALA A 294 22.39 18.65 -71.37
CA ALA A 294 22.33 19.41 -70.14
C ALA A 294 21.80 18.54 -69.00
N ARG A 295 22.27 18.81 -67.79
CA ARG A 295 21.82 18.14 -66.56
C ARG A 295 21.36 19.19 -65.56
N LEU A 296 20.16 18.99 -65.03
CA LEU A 296 19.49 19.87 -64.09
C LEU A 296 19.18 19.09 -62.81
N GLU A 297 19.55 19.62 -61.65
CA GLU A 297 19.09 19.13 -60.36
C GLU A 297 18.00 20.06 -59.81
N ALA A 298 16.86 19.50 -59.41
CA ALA A 298 15.82 20.21 -58.67
C ALA A 298 14.98 19.24 -57.81
N GLU A 299 14.40 19.74 -56.71
CA GLU A 299 13.42 19.04 -55.88
C GLU A 299 12.40 20.08 -55.37
N PRO A 300 11.10 19.97 -55.69
CA PRO A 300 10.46 18.92 -56.49
C PRO A 300 10.88 18.94 -57.97
N LYS A 301 10.44 17.92 -58.74
CA LYS A 301 10.72 17.81 -60.18
C LYS A 301 10.36 19.13 -60.89
N PRO A 302 11.28 19.72 -61.70
CA PRO A 302 11.03 21.00 -62.33
C PRO A 302 10.26 20.83 -63.65
N ASP A 303 9.47 21.84 -64.02
CA ASP A 303 8.94 21.99 -65.37
C ASP A 303 10.03 22.58 -66.28
N ILE A 304 10.38 21.88 -67.37
CA ILE A 304 11.44 22.28 -68.30
C ILE A 304 10.80 22.74 -69.60
N LYS A 305 11.23 23.91 -70.10
CA LYS A 305 10.84 24.47 -71.39
C LYS A 305 12.08 24.72 -72.24
N TRP A 306 11.99 24.40 -73.53
CA TRP A 306 13.06 24.64 -74.50
C TRP A 306 12.70 25.82 -75.39
N PHE A 307 13.68 26.65 -75.74
CA PHE A 307 13.51 27.79 -76.63
C PHE A 307 14.54 27.73 -77.75
N LEU A 308 14.11 27.95 -78.99
CA LEU A 308 14.99 28.14 -80.13
C LEU A 308 14.69 29.52 -80.73
N LYS A 309 15.68 30.42 -80.69
CA LYS A 309 15.54 31.80 -81.21
C LYS A 309 14.27 32.48 -80.67
N ASP A 310 14.10 32.43 -79.35
CA ASP A 310 12.97 33.01 -78.60
C ASP A 310 11.58 32.37 -78.87
N VAL A 311 11.51 31.27 -79.61
CA VAL A 311 10.29 30.49 -79.80
C VAL A 311 10.29 29.28 -78.87
N GLU A 312 9.27 29.16 -78.01
CA GLU A 312 9.09 27.99 -77.16
C GLU A 312 8.86 26.75 -78.03
N LEU A 313 9.73 25.76 -77.88
CA LEU A 313 9.54 24.45 -78.49
C LEU A 313 8.52 23.70 -77.65
N THR A 314 7.29 23.60 -78.18
CA THR A 314 6.30 22.66 -77.65
C THR A 314 6.69 21.27 -78.11
N SER A 315 6.61 20.27 -77.21
CA SER A 315 7.01 18.91 -77.58
C SER A 315 6.17 18.43 -78.76
N SER A 316 6.79 18.37 -79.93
CA SER A 316 6.26 17.70 -81.10
C SER A 316 7.32 16.71 -81.55
N GLU A 317 6.96 15.42 -81.45
CA GLU A 317 7.56 14.28 -82.15
C GLU A 317 9.09 14.16 -82.11
N VAL A 318 9.65 13.64 -81.02
CA VAL A 318 9.99 12.22 -80.82
C VAL A 318 10.78 12.12 -79.51
N ILE A 319 10.29 11.24 -78.65
CA ILE A 319 11.03 10.63 -77.54
C ILE A 319 11.89 9.53 -78.16
N SER A 320 13.21 9.68 -78.11
CA SER A 320 14.19 8.58 -78.05
C SER A 320 15.52 9.10 -77.55
#